data_AF-I4IX58-F1
#
_entry.id   AF-I4IX58-F1
#
_cell.length_a   1.000
_cell.length_b   1.000
_cell.length_c   1.000
_cell.angle_alpha   90.00
_cell.angle_beta   90.00
_cell.angle_gamma   90.00
#
_symmetry.space_group_name_H-M   'P 1'
#
loop_
_entity.id
_entity.type
_entity.pdbx_description
1 polymer ?
#
loop_
_entity_poly.entity_id
_entity_poly.type
_entity_poly.pdbx_seq_one_letter_code
_entity_poly.pdbx_strand_id
1 'polypeptide(L)'
;MTSTLLPSLPAVDDVLFNFAQSDGFWANLETAFGASYDVVKATELQKQWQSRDFTQLPEIEVVSDEVLGKANGAYAIALKEIYLGLAEYQ
;
A
#
# COMPACT_ATOMS: atom_id res chain seq x y z
N MET A 1 19.87 -12.34 -6.32
CA MET A 1 19.12 -11.50 -7.29
C MET A 1 18.92 -10.13 -6.65
N THR A 2 19.07 -9.01 -7.36
CA THR A 2 18.82 -7.68 -6.80
C THR A 2 17.32 -7.48 -6.57
N SER A 3 16.94 -7.08 -5.36
CA SER A 3 15.53 -6.82 -5.01
C SER A 3 14.90 -5.81 -5.97
N THR A 4 13.83 -6.22 -6.67
CA THR A 4 13.03 -5.35 -7.54
C THR A 4 11.99 -4.53 -6.78
N LEU A 5 11.90 -4.73 -5.46
CA LEU A 5 10.92 -4.11 -4.59
C LEU A 5 11.13 -2.59 -4.46
N LEU A 6 12.36 -2.16 -4.16
CA LEU A 6 12.66 -0.74 -3.99
C LEU A 6 12.40 0.08 -5.28
N PRO A 7 12.82 -0.37 -6.48
CA PRO A 7 12.51 0.33 -7.72
C PRO A 7 11.03 0.34 -8.11
N SER A 8 10.19 -0.57 -7.57
CA SER A 8 8.76 -0.64 -7.93
C SER A 8 7.87 0.20 -7.02
N LEU A 9 8.35 0.66 -5.85
CA LEU A 9 7.56 1.50 -4.95
C LEU A 9 7.01 2.76 -5.62
N PRO A 10 7.78 3.53 -6.43
CA PRO A 10 7.22 4.69 -7.13
C PRO A 10 6.11 4.34 -8.13
N ALA A 11 6.09 3.11 -8.66
CA ALA A 11 5.04 2.68 -9.58
C ALA A 11 3.71 2.37 -8.85
N VAL A 12 3.73 2.17 -7.53
CA VAL A 12 2.52 1.96 -6.73
C VAL A 12 1.64 3.21 -6.75
N ASP A 13 2.23 4.40 -6.65
CA ASP A 13 1.50 5.67 -6.69
C ASP A 13 0.72 5.83 -8.01
N ASP A 14 1.33 5.45 -9.13
CA ASP A 14 0.65 5.47 -10.43
C ASP A 14 -0.48 4.43 -10.50
N VAL A 15 -0.30 3.25 -9.91
CA VAL A 15 -1.38 2.24 -9.82
C VAL A 15 -2.55 2.76 -8.99
N LEU A 16 -2.28 3.36 -7.83
CA LEU A 16 -3.31 3.92 -6.95
C LEU A 16 -4.04 5.11 -7.60
N PHE A 17 -3.29 6.00 -8.25
CA PHE A 17 -3.84 7.11 -9.02
C PHE A 17 -4.78 6.63 -10.12
N ASN A 18 -4.33 5.65 -10.93
CA ASN A 18 -5.15 5.08 -12.01
C ASN A 18 -6.38 4.34 -11.47
N PHE A 19 -6.23 3.60 -10.37
CA PHE A 19 -7.35 2.91 -9.72
C PHE A 19 -8.41 3.91 -9.22
N ALA A 20 -8.00 5.01 -8.60
CA ALA A 20 -8.91 6.04 -8.08
C ALA A 20 -9.74 6.74 -9.17
N GLN A 21 -9.25 6.74 -10.41
CA GLN A 21 -9.95 7.28 -11.58
C GLN A 21 -10.78 6.25 -12.34
N SER A 22 -10.63 4.96 -12.02
CA SER A 22 -11.30 3.90 -12.76
C SER A 22 -12.81 3.87 -12.48
N ASP A 23 -13.58 3.53 -13.50
CA ASP A 23 -15.02 3.25 -13.37
C ASP A 23 -15.29 2.12 -12.37
N GLY A 24 -14.30 1.24 -12.14
CA GLY A 24 -14.36 0.10 -11.23
C GLY A 24 -14.03 0.41 -9.76
N PHE A 25 -13.68 1.65 -9.40
CA PHE A 25 -13.22 2.00 -8.05
C PHE A 25 -14.18 1.49 -6.95
N TRP A 26 -15.47 1.82 -7.08
CA TRP A 26 -16.50 1.48 -6.09
C TRP A 26 -16.81 -0.02 -6.08
N ALA A 27 -16.92 -0.65 -7.25
CA ALA A 27 -17.20 -2.09 -7.35
C ALA A 27 -16.06 -2.93 -6.74
N ASN A 28 -14.81 -2.50 -6.92
CA ASN A 28 -13.65 -3.17 -6.34
C ASN A 28 -13.58 -2.99 -4.82
N LEU A 29 -13.92 -1.81 -4.29
CA LEU A 29 -14.04 -1.60 -2.84
C LEU A 29 -15.14 -2.47 -2.24
N GLU A 30 -16.31 -2.55 -2.86
CA GLU A 30 -17.41 -3.41 -2.42
C GLU A 30 -17.02 -4.90 -2.46
N THR A 31 -16.25 -5.31 -3.48
CA THR A 31 -15.73 -6.69 -3.57
C THR A 31 -14.75 -7.00 -2.44
N ALA A 32 -13.86 -6.07 -2.11
CA ALA A 32 -12.80 -6.29 -1.11
C ALA A 32 -13.30 -6.15 0.34
N PHE A 33 -14.20 -5.21 0.61
CA PHE A 33 -14.61 -4.82 1.95
C PHE A 33 -16.10 -5.07 2.24
N GLY A 34 -16.87 -5.56 1.26
CA GLY A 34 -18.31 -5.74 1.35
C GLY A 34 -19.11 -4.43 1.29
N ALA A 35 -20.43 -4.49 1.24
CA ALA A 35 -21.28 -3.30 1.09
C ALA A 35 -21.35 -2.36 2.33
N SER A 36 -20.61 -2.67 3.41
CA SER A 36 -20.67 -1.96 4.70
C SER A 36 -19.43 -1.12 5.01
N TYR A 37 -18.51 -0.95 4.05
CA TYR A 37 -17.37 -0.05 4.25
C TYR A 37 -17.84 1.40 4.42
N ASP A 38 -17.02 2.19 5.10
CA ASP A 38 -17.26 3.60 5.33
C ASP A 38 -17.11 4.38 4.01
N VAL A 39 -18.24 4.65 3.35
CA VAL A 39 -18.29 5.35 2.06
C VAL A 39 -17.68 6.75 2.15
N VAL A 40 -17.81 7.43 3.30
CA VAL A 40 -17.23 8.77 3.49
C VAL A 40 -15.71 8.69 3.47
N LYS A 41 -15.12 7.72 4.18
CA LYS A 41 -13.66 7.48 4.13
C LYS A 41 -13.19 7.06 2.75
N ALA A 42 -13.95 6.21 2.06
CA ALA A 42 -13.62 5.78 0.71
C ALA A 42 -13.66 6.94 -0.31
N THR A 43 -14.63 7.85 -0.20
CA THR A 43 -14.69 9.07 -1.03
C THR A 43 -13.48 9.98 -0.78
N GLU A 44 -13.09 10.15 0.49
CA GLU A 44 -11.93 10.97 0.84
C GLU A 44 -10.64 10.36 0.27
N LEU A 45 -10.45 9.06 0.46
CA LEU A 45 -9.33 8.30 -0.08
C LEU A 45 -9.27 8.39 -1.62
N GLN A 46 -10.42 8.32 -2.31
CA GLN A 46 -10.49 8.50 -3.76
C GLN A 46 -9.97 9.87 -4.19
N LYS A 47 -10.42 10.95 -3.54
CA LYS A 47 -10.01 12.32 -3.88
C LYS A 47 -8.51 12.53 -3.70
N GLN A 48 -7.98 12.05 -2.57
CA GLN A 48 -6.55 12.13 -2.26
C GLN A 48 -5.73 11.42 -3.35
N TRP A 49 -6.09 10.18 -3.68
CA TRP A 49 -5.38 9.42 -4.72
C TRP A 49 -5.51 10.07 -6.10
N GLN A 50 -6.66 10.66 -6.45
CA GLN A 50 -6.84 11.41 -7.69
C GLN A 50 -5.97 12.66 -7.77
N SER A 51 -5.67 13.31 -6.64
CA SER A 51 -4.76 14.46 -6.59
C SER A 51 -3.28 14.09 -6.41
N ARG A 52 -2.94 12.80 -6.43
CA ARG A 52 -1.61 12.26 -6.08
C ARG A 52 -1.18 12.67 -4.65
N ASP A 53 -2.15 12.81 -3.76
CA ASP A 53 -1.91 12.94 -2.33
C ASP A 53 -1.95 11.54 -1.70
N PHE A 54 -0.78 11.09 -1.28
CA PHE A 54 -0.55 9.80 -0.63
C PHE A 54 -0.01 9.95 0.80
N THR A 55 -0.10 11.15 1.38
CA THR A 55 0.42 11.45 2.73
C THR A 55 -0.24 10.63 3.86
N GLN A 56 -1.42 10.09 3.58
CA GLN A 56 -2.17 9.17 4.44
C GLN A 56 -1.65 7.73 4.40
N LEU A 57 -0.86 7.35 3.39
CA LEU A 57 -0.28 6.01 3.32
C LEU A 57 0.85 5.90 4.36
N PRO A 58 0.95 4.76 5.05
CA PRO A 58 2.10 4.50 5.90
C PRO A 58 3.38 4.45 5.06
N GLU A 59 4.49 4.93 5.64
CA GLU A 59 5.81 4.79 5.02
C GLU A 59 6.17 3.31 4.87
N ILE A 60 7.01 3.00 3.88
CA ILE A 60 7.50 1.65 3.63
C ILE A 60 9.01 1.66 3.77
N GLU A 61 9.52 0.89 4.73
CA GLU A 61 10.94 0.61 4.89
C GLU A 61 11.23 -0.84 4.52
N VAL A 62 12.31 -1.02 3.76
CA VAL A 62 12.81 -2.35 3.42
C VAL A 62 13.96 -2.69 4.38
N VAL A 63 13.78 -3.76 5.15
CA VAL A 63 14.68 -4.18 6.22
C VAL A 63 15.25 -5.58 5.95
N SER A 64 16.32 -5.94 6.66
CA SER A 64 16.86 -7.30 6.61
C SER A 64 15.92 -8.32 7.27
N ASP A 65 16.10 -9.58 6.90
CA ASP A 65 15.44 -10.72 7.54
C ASP A 65 15.79 -10.85 9.03
N GLU A 66 16.94 -10.34 9.49
CA GLU A 66 17.28 -10.27 10.91
C GLU A 66 16.28 -9.44 11.73
N VAL A 67 15.69 -8.38 11.14
CA VAL A 67 14.71 -7.51 11.80
C VAL A 67 13.34 -8.18 11.88
N LEU A 68 12.92 -8.88 10.81
CA LEU A 68 11.58 -9.48 10.70
C LEU A 68 11.54 -10.98 11.06
N GLY A 69 12.69 -11.59 11.31
CA GLY A 69 12.84 -13.02 11.52
C GLY A 69 12.32 -13.81 10.32
N LYS A 70 11.24 -14.58 10.53
CA LYS A 70 10.60 -15.39 9.48
C LYS A 70 9.47 -14.68 8.75
N ALA A 71 9.16 -13.43 9.10
CA ALA A 71 8.08 -12.68 8.47
C ALA A 71 8.56 -12.00 7.19
N ASN A 72 7.70 -11.97 6.17
CA ASN A 72 7.96 -11.20 4.94
C ASN A 72 7.63 -9.71 5.09
N GLY A 73 6.91 -9.34 6.14
CA GLY A 73 6.58 -7.97 6.46
C GLY A 73 5.88 -7.82 7.81
N ALA A 74 5.84 -6.59 8.30
CA ALA A 74 5.18 -6.21 9.55
C ALA A 74 4.60 -4.81 9.44
N TYR A 75 3.61 -4.50 10.29
CA TYR A 75 3.11 -3.14 10.46
C TYR A 75 3.36 -2.67 11.88
N ALA A 76 4.12 -1.58 12.04
CA ALA A 76 4.39 -0.98 13.33
C ALA A 76 3.38 0.14 13.62
N ILE A 77 2.36 -0.17 14.41
CA ILE A 77 1.27 0.75 14.76
C ILE A 77 1.79 2.08 15.36
N ALA A 78 2.82 2.02 16.20
CA ALA A 78 3.38 3.20 16.86
C ALA A 78 4.08 4.16 15.88
N LEU A 79 4.64 3.63 14.80
CA LEU A 79 5.37 4.38 13.78
C LEU A 79 4.52 4.67 12.54
N LYS A 80 3.39 3.97 12.40
CA LYS A 80 2.54 3.96 11.21
C LYS A 80 3.36 3.61 9.97
N GLU A 81 4.17 2.57 10.09
CA GLU A 81 5.13 2.17 9.07
C GLU A 81 4.96 0.69 8.72
N ILE A 82 5.10 0.38 7.44
CA ILE A 82 5.16 -0.98 6.90
C ILE A 82 6.63 -1.35 6.71
N TYR A 83 7.03 -2.46 7.32
CA TYR A 83 8.33 -3.08 7.07
C TYR A 83 8.16 -4.23 6.09
N LEU A 84 9.01 -4.29 5.06
CA LEU A 84 9.08 -5.40 4.13
C LEU A 84 10.47 -6.04 4.18
N GLY A 85 10.53 -7.37 4.24
CA GLY A 85 11.79 -8.10 4.26
C GLY A 85 12.44 -8.13 2.88
N LEU A 86 13.74 -7.87 2.81
CA LEU A 86 14.52 -8.12 1.60
C LEU A 86 14.69 -9.64 1.44
N ALA A 87 13.92 -10.27 0.55
CA ALA A 87 14.10 -11.68 0.26
C ALA A 87 15.41 -11.89 -0.52
N GLU A 88 16.51 -12.14 0.20
CA GLU A 88 17.67 -12.77 -0.40
C GLU A 88 17.38 -14.26 -0.54
N TYR A 89 16.95 -14.69 -1.73
CA TYR A 89 16.95 -16.11 -2.08
C TYR A 89 18.41 -16.61 -1.99
N GLN A 90 18.69 -17.43 -0.97
CA GLN A 90 19.93 -18.22 -0.89
C GLN A 90 19.94 -19.32 -1.96
#